data_AF-G2GYJ1-F1
#
_entry.id   AF-G2GYJ1-F1
#
_cell.length_a   1.000
_cell.length_b   1.000
_cell.length_c   1.000
_cell.angle_alpha   90.00
_cell.angle_beta   90.00
_cell.angle_gamma   90.00
#
_symmetry.space_group_name_H-M   'P 1'
#
loop_
_entity.id
_entity.type
_entity.pdbx_description
1 polymer ?
#
loop_
_entity_poly.entity_id
_entity_poly.type
_entity_poly.pdbx_seq_one_letter_code
_entity_poly.pdbx_strand_id
1 'polypeptide(L)'
;MWKQGMPTLDDIPDLTHWKTVQEFSIEQAALLLAGIDPLDFLGGIEEARKLPHPRWKDAWGFASGMVSAIRRGVLSVVKCVSEETIWENGVWGGECVVVYEEMKPTDRRKEISKIKTIITRDSLLCWITQENVDFVRKPMPIITHQSIKSKTIKLNNSDAPPSLALLEKTHRSEGLEFVDDAINQFWLTYDENDPNTAPSKSEIVTYLERKGASNNIAQAVDLILRPFTLRNKGRPKKRQ
;
A
#
# COMPACT_ATOMS: atom_id res chain seq x y z
N MET A 1 26.73 0.51 1.64
CA MET A 1 26.25 1.90 1.80
C MET A 1 25.91 2.42 0.41
N TRP A 2 24.64 2.31 0.01
CA TRP A 2 24.11 2.89 -1.24
C TRP A 2 22.89 3.70 -0.83
N LYS A 3 23.04 5.02 -0.70
CA LYS A 3 21.92 5.95 -0.47
C LYS A 3 21.87 6.92 -1.64
N GLN A 4 21.49 6.40 -2.80
CA GLN A 4 20.85 7.18 -3.85
C GLN A 4 19.50 6.49 -4.07
N GLY A 5 18.42 7.23 -3.84
CA GLY A 5 17.08 6.76 -4.13
C GLY A 5 16.86 6.65 -5.64
N MET A 6 15.89 5.84 -6.07
CA MET A 6 15.52 5.76 -7.47
C MET A 6 14.97 7.12 -7.95
N PRO A 7 15.33 7.58 -9.17
CA PRO A 7 14.85 8.84 -9.69
C PRO A 7 13.33 8.80 -9.94
N THR A 8 12.65 9.90 -9.68
CA THR A 8 11.28 10.12 -10.17
C THR A 8 11.34 10.40 -11.67
N LEU A 9 10.50 9.70 -12.45
CA LEU A 9 10.50 9.78 -13.91
C LEU A 9 9.13 10.20 -14.43
N ASP A 10 9.12 11.04 -15.46
CA ASP A 10 7.88 11.52 -16.10
C ASP A 10 7.26 10.46 -17.03
N ASP A 11 8.08 9.58 -17.62
CA ASP A 11 7.69 8.55 -18.58
C ASP A 11 7.35 7.21 -17.89
N ILE A 12 6.37 7.25 -16.99
CA ILE A 12 5.81 6.06 -16.35
C ILE A 12 4.41 5.82 -16.93
N PRO A 13 4.10 4.62 -17.46
CA PRO A 13 2.78 4.30 -17.99
C PRO A 13 1.69 4.37 -16.92
N ASP A 14 0.43 4.38 -17.34
CA ASP A 14 -0.69 4.25 -16.41
C ASP A 14 -0.86 2.79 -15.97
N LEU A 15 -0.34 2.47 -14.79
CA LEU A 15 -0.42 1.13 -14.18
C LEU A 15 -1.65 0.97 -13.26
N THR A 16 -2.64 1.88 -13.30
CA THR A 16 -3.79 1.81 -12.38
C THR A 16 -4.64 0.56 -12.56
N HIS A 17 -4.69 -0.02 -13.77
CA HIS A 17 -5.42 -1.25 -14.06
C HIS A 17 -4.84 -2.47 -13.32
N TRP A 18 -3.54 -2.46 -12.98
CA TRP A 18 -2.92 -3.51 -12.18
C TRP A 18 -3.39 -3.52 -10.72
N LYS A 19 -4.00 -2.43 -10.22
CA LYS A 19 -4.45 -2.33 -8.81
C LYS A 19 -5.43 -3.43 -8.39
N THR A 20 -6.17 -3.99 -9.33
CA THR A 20 -7.16 -5.06 -9.06
C THR A 20 -6.54 -6.45 -8.98
N VAL A 21 -5.39 -6.67 -9.65
CA VAL A 21 -4.70 -7.97 -9.73
C VAL A 21 -3.99 -8.26 -8.41
N GLN A 22 -4.36 -9.30 -7.65
CA GLN A 22 -3.77 -9.57 -6.32
C GLN A 22 -2.58 -10.54 -6.32
N GLU A 23 -2.37 -11.26 -7.41
CA GLU A 23 -1.31 -12.25 -7.54
C GLU A 23 -0.46 -11.95 -8.76
N PHE A 24 0.86 -12.09 -8.61
CA PHE A 24 1.82 -11.79 -9.66
C PHE A 24 2.88 -12.89 -9.73
N SER A 25 3.42 -13.11 -10.92
CA SER A 25 4.75 -13.71 -11.01
C SER A 25 5.80 -12.75 -10.43
N ILE A 26 6.97 -13.28 -10.05
CA ILE A 26 8.11 -12.45 -9.63
C ILE A 26 8.49 -11.47 -10.75
N GLU A 27 8.45 -11.90 -12.02
CA GLU A 27 8.74 -11.02 -13.14
C GLU A 27 7.73 -9.88 -13.29
N GLN A 28 6.44 -10.17 -13.21
CA GLN A 28 5.41 -9.14 -13.29
C GLN A 28 5.56 -8.12 -12.16
N ALA A 29 5.75 -8.58 -10.93
CA ALA A 29 5.98 -7.71 -9.79
C ALA A 29 7.22 -6.83 -9.98
N ALA A 30 8.31 -7.41 -10.49
CA ALA A 30 9.56 -6.69 -10.72
C ALA A 30 9.44 -5.64 -11.84
N LEU A 31 8.74 -5.94 -12.93
CA LEU A 31 8.43 -4.99 -14.00
C LEU A 31 7.60 -3.81 -13.46
N LEU A 32 6.56 -4.10 -12.67
CA LEU A 32 5.73 -3.07 -12.05
C LEU A 32 6.53 -2.15 -11.11
N LEU A 33 7.44 -2.70 -10.31
CA LEU A 33 8.34 -1.89 -9.46
C LEU A 33 9.32 -1.04 -10.27
N ALA A 34 9.74 -1.53 -11.44
CA ALA A 34 10.53 -0.76 -12.39
C ALA A 34 9.69 0.25 -13.19
N GLY A 35 8.39 0.39 -12.93
CA GLY A 35 7.51 1.28 -13.68
C GLY A 35 7.32 0.86 -15.13
N ILE A 36 7.38 -0.45 -15.41
CA ILE A 36 7.14 -1.05 -16.72
C ILE A 36 5.82 -1.82 -16.64
N ASP A 37 4.97 -1.69 -17.65
CA ASP A 37 3.77 -2.50 -17.75
C ASP A 37 4.13 -3.92 -18.22
N PRO A 38 3.85 -4.98 -17.45
CA PRO A 38 4.08 -6.35 -17.90
C PRO A 38 3.31 -6.72 -19.17
N LEU A 39 2.22 -6.03 -19.52
CA LEU A 39 1.50 -6.28 -20.77
C LEU A 39 2.25 -5.80 -22.03
N ASP A 40 3.18 -4.85 -21.88
CA ASP A 40 4.03 -4.39 -22.99
C ASP A 40 5.12 -5.41 -23.36
N PHE A 41 5.42 -6.35 -22.44
CA PHE A 41 6.49 -7.34 -22.57
C PHE A 41 5.98 -8.72 -22.12
N LEU A 42 5.23 -9.41 -22.98
CA LEU A 42 4.65 -10.73 -22.70
C LEU A 42 5.71 -11.81 -22.43
N GLY A 43 6.91 -11.66 -22.99
CA GLY A 43 8.11 -12.45 -22.69
C GLY A 43 8.87 -12.00 -21.44
N GLY A 44 8.27 -11.13 -20.63
CA GLY A 44 8.77 -10.72 -19.33
C GLY A 44 10.01 -9.83 -19.38
N ILE A 45 10.86 -9.96 -18.36
CA ILE A 45 12.06 -9.12 -18.21
C ILE A 45 13.05 -9.39 -19.36
N GLU A 46 13.10 -10.62 -19.86
CA GLU A 46 14.00 -11.01 -20.95
C GLU A 46 13.62 -10.34 -22.28
N GLU A 47 12.33 -10.19 -22.56
CA GLU A 47 11.87 -9.41 -23.72
C GLU A 47 12.19 -7.92 -23.54
N ALA A 48 11.94 -7.35 -22.36
CA ALA A 48 12.32 -5.96 -22.05
C ALA A 48 13.83 -5.71 -22.23
N ARG A 49 14.67 -6.72 -21.95
CA ARG A 49 16.12 -6.67 -22.20
C ARG A 49 16.46 -6.72 -23.68
N LYS A 50 15.78 -7.56 -24.46
CA LYS A 50 15.96 -7.69 -25.92
C LYS A 50 15.48 -6.46 -26.69
N LEU A 51 14.45 -5.79 -26.19
CA LEU A 51 13.87 -4.53 -26.72
C LEU A 51 14.48 -3.28 -26.06
N PRO A 52 15.77 -3.32 -25.73
CA PRO A 52 16.50 -2.52 -24.72
C PRO A 52 15.69 -1.47 -23.93
N HIS A 53 14.70 -1.88 -23.15
CA HIS A 53 13.92 -0.96 -22.33
C HIS A 53 14.80 -0.32 -21.24
N PRO A 54 14.87 1.01 -21.06
CA PRO A 54 15.86 1.67 -20.18
C PRO A 54 15.93 1.11 -18.75
N ARG A 55 14.79 0.66 -18.21
CA ARG A 55 14.61 0.15 -16.84
C ARG A 55 14.69 -1.37 -16.70
N TRP A 56 15.09 -2.11 -17.75
CA TRP A 56 15.15 -3.59 -17.69
C TRP A 56 16.08 -4.10 -16.57
N LYS A 57 17.17 -3.37 -16.28
CA LYS A 57 18.12 -3.71 -15.21
C LYS A 57 17.50 -3.55 -13.82
N ASP A 58 16.67 -2.53 -13.63
CA ASP A 58 15.96 -2.30 -12.37
C ASP A 58 14.99 -3.46 -12.11
N ALA A 59 14.20 -3.84 -13.12
CA ALA A 59 13.33 -5.01 -13.06
C ALA A 59 14.13 -6.28 -12.73
N TRP A 60 15.26 -6.51 -13.41
CA TRP A 60 16.12 -7.66 -13.11
C TRP A 60 16.64 -7.66 -11.67
N GLY A 61 17.02 -6.48 -11.16
CA GLY A 61 17.45 -6.26 -9.78
C GLY A 61 16.34 -6.60 -8.78
N PHE A 62 15.12 -6.08 -8.99
CA PHE A 62 13.96 -6.38 -8.16
C PHE A 62 13.65 -7.87 -8.13
N ALA A 63 13.60 -8.52 -9.30
CA ALA A 63 13.33 -9.97 -9.38
C ALA A 63 14.39 -10.78 -8.61
N SER A 64 15.66 -10.39 -8.71
CA SER A 64 16.76 -11.04 -7.99
C SER A 64 16.66 -10.81 -6.47
N GLY A 65 16.27 -9.60 -6.06
CA GLY A 65 15.98 -9.26 -4.66
C GLY A 65 14.82 -10.06 -4.08
N MET A 66 13.73 -10.22 -4.83
CA MET A 66 12.58 -11.03 -4.41
C MET A 66 12.96 -12.50 -4.26
N VAL A 67 13.69 -13.09 -5.22
CA VAL A 67 14.20 -14.47 -5.09
C VAL A 67 15.02 -14.61 -3.80
N SER A 68 15.94 -13.68 -3.52
CA SER A 68 16.71 -13.68 -2.28
C SER A 68 15.82 -13.54 -1.03
N ALA A 69 14.77 -12.72 -1.07
CA ALA A 69 13.83 -12.54 0.04
C ALA A 69 12.98 -13.80 0.31
N ILE A 70 12.51 -14.48 -0.74
CA ILE A 70 11.81 -15.76 -0.64
C ILE A 70 12.70 -16.81 0.03
N ARG A 71 13.94 -16.88 -0.42
CA ARG A 71 14.97 -17.77 0.13
C ARG A 71 15.30 -17.53 1.60
N ARG A 72 15.14 -16.29 2.08
CA ARG A 72 15.31 -15.90 3.49
C ARG A 72 14.03 -16.07 4.31
N GLY A 73 12.89 -16.37 3.67
CA GLY A 73 11.59 -16.46 4.32
C GLY A 73 10.98 -15.10 4.68
N VAL A 74 11.48 -14.00 4.11
CA VAL A 74 10.95 -12.65 4.32
C VAL A 74 9.77 -12.37 3.38
N LEU A 75 9.87 -12.84 2.14
CA LEU A 75 8.80 -12.72 1.16
C LEU A 75 8.04 -14.06 1.10
N SER A 76 6.74 -14.04 1.41
CA SER A 76 5.89 -15.22 1.34
C SER A 76 5.38 -15.44 -0.08
N VAL A 77 5.29 -16.72 -0.48
CA VAL A 77 4.88 -17.15 -1.82
C VAL A 77 3.60 -17.97 -1.72
N VAL A 78 2.72 -17.83 -2.71
CA VAL A 78 1.53 -18.69 -2.85
C VAL A 78 1.95 -20.03 -3.47
N LYS A 79 2.76 -19.96 -4.52
CA LYS A 79 3.27 -21.12 -5.25
C LYS A 79 4.73 -20.90 -5.60
N CYS A 80 5.62 -21.78 -5.14
CA CYS A 80 7.04 -21.74 -5.44
C CYS A 80 7.38 -22.79 -6.50
N VAL A 81 7.96 -22.35 -7.62
CA VAL A 81 8.26 -23.23 -8.75
C VAL A 81 9.75 -23.13 -9.05
N SER A 82 10.38 -24.27 -9.29
CA SER A 82 11.74 -24.36 -9.78
C SER A 82 11.81 -24.24 -11.30
N GLU A 83 12.94 -23.77 -11.80
CA GLU A 83 13.24 -23.74 -13.23
C GLU A 83 14.57 -24.46 -13.47
N GLU A 84 14.55 -25.47 -14.33
CA GLU A 84 15.75 -26.19 -14.73
C GLU A 84 15.78 -26.35 -16.25
N THR A 85 16.95 -26.10 -16.83
CA THR A 85 17.16 -26.30 -18.26
C THR A 85 17.83 -27.65 -18.47
N ILE A 86 17.14 -28.55 -19.16
CA ILE A 86 17.64 -29.87 -19.50
C ILE A 86 17.86 -29.98 -21.02
N TRP A 87 18.81 -30.82 -21.42
CA TRP A 87 19.07 -31.14 -22.81
C TRP A 87 18.50 -32.52 -23.11
N GLU A 88 17.36 -32.59 -23.81
CA GLU A 88 16.83 -33.85 -24.28
C GLU A 88 17.73 -34.40 -25.39
N ASN A 89 18.15 -35.67 -25.29
CA ASN A 89 19.09 -36.33 -26.20
C ASN A 89 20.57 -35.89 -26.09
N GLY A 90 20.95 -35.26 -24.97
CA GLY A 90 22.34 -34.96 -24.64
C GLY A 90 22.83 -33.58 -25.11
N VAL A 91 23.98 -33.16 -24.58
CA VAL A 91 24.50 -31.78 -24.70
C VAL A 91 24.83 -31.38 -26.15
N TRP A 92 25.07 -32.34 -27.04
CA TRP A 92 25.48 -32.11 -28.43
C TRP A 92 24.36 -32.51 -29.40
N GLY A 93 23.52 -31.54 -29.77
CA GLY A 93 22.44 -31.73 -30.75
C GLY A 93 21.06 -32.04 -30.14
N GLY A 94 20.94 -32.03 -28.82
CA GLY A 94 19.68 -32.14 -28.11
C GLY A 94 18.85 -30.85 -28.11
N GLU A 95 17.53 -30.99 -28.01
CA GLU A 95 16.65 -29.85 -27.80
C GLU A 95 16.76 -29.37 -26.35
N CYS A 96 16.81 -28.05 -26.17
CA CYS A 96 16.85 -27.42 -24.87
C CYS A 96 15.42 -27.27 -24.34
N VAL A 97 15.08 -27.99 -23.28
CA VAL A 97 13.75 -27.97 -22.66
C VAL A 97 13.85 -27.35 -21.27
N VAL A 98 12.92 -26.43 -20.97
CA VAL A 98 12.78 -25.84 -19.63
C VAL A 98 11.71 -26.59 -18.87
N VAL A 99 12.10 -27.18 -17.74
CA VAL A 99 11.21 -27.95 -16.86
C VAL A 99 10.85 -27.11 -15.63
N TYR A 100 9.57 -27.17 -15.27
CA TYR A 100 9.01 -26.46 -14.12
C TYR A 100 8.45 -27.46 -13.12
N GLU A 101 8.92 -27.41 -11.87
CA GLU A 101 8.43 -28.28 -10.81
C GLU A 101 8.16 -27.49 -9.53
N GLU A 102 7.08 -27.83 -8.82
CA GLU A 102 6.82 -27.25 -7.51
C GLU A 102 7.90 -27.63 -6.51
N MET A 103 8.35 -26.65 -5.74
CA MET A 103 9.46 -26.85 -4.80
C MET A 103 9.18 -26.14 -3.48
N LYS A 104 9.91 -26.53 -2.42
CA LYS A 104 9.92 -25.75 -1.18
C LYS A 104 10.83 -24.53 -1.35
N PRO A 105 10.44 -23.33 -0.87
CA PRO A 105 11.29 -22.13 -0.91
C PRO A 105 12.68 -22.31 -0.29
N THR A 106 12.83 -23.24 0.65
CA THR A 106 14.08 -23.54 1.35
C THR A 106 15.03 -24.43 0.56
N ASP A 107 14.59 -25.10 -0.51
CA ASP A 107 15.42 -26.05 -1.26
C ASP A 107 16.41 -25.33 -2.19
N ARG A 108 17.68 -25.30 -1.81
CA ARG A 108 18.75 -24.60 -2.55
C ARG A 108 19.30 -25.37 -3.75
N ARG A 109 18.82 -26.58 -4.04
CA ARG A 109 19.35 -27.41 -5.13
C ARG A 109 18.91 -26.94 -6.51
N LYS A 110 17.74 -26.29 -6.59
CA LYS A 110 17.13 -25.81 -7.83
C LYS A 110 16.94 -24.31 -7.77
N GLU A 111 16.98 -23.63 -8.90
CA GLU A 111 16.70 -22.20 -8.98
C GLU A 111 15.20 -21.91 -8.94
N ILE A 112 14.81 -20.79 -8.32
CA ILE A 112 13.41 -20.35 -8.29
C ILE A 112 13.07 -19.72 -9.63
N SER A 113 12.04 -20.25 -10.31
CA SER A 113 11.51 -19.66 -11.53
C SER A 113 10.91 -18.30 -11.24
N LYS A 114 11.39 -17.26 -11.92
CA LYS A 114 10.83 -15.90 -11.82
C LYS A 114 9.47 -15.79 -12.53
N ILE A 115 9.24 -16.64 -13.52
CA ILE A 115 8.06 -16.62 -14.39
C ILE A 115 6.89 -17.36 -13.74
N LYS A 116 7.16 -18.51 -13.11
CA LYS A 116 6.10 -19.41 -12.58
C LYS A 116 5.89 -19.33 -11.07
N THR A 117 6.79 -18.68 -10.33
CA THR A 117 6.60 -18.46 -8.88
C THR A 117 5.65 -17.30 -8.64
N ILE A 118 4.61 -17.54 -7.84
CA ILE A 118 3.50 -16.61 -7.60
C ILE A 118 3.56 -16.04 -6.18
N ILE A 119 3.39 -14.71 -6.09
CA ILE A 119 3.36 -13.94 -4.85
C ILE A 119 2.09 -13.08 -4.79
N THR A 120 1.65 -12.72 -3.60
CA THR A 120 0.53 -11.78 -3.43
C THR A 120 1.00 -10.34 -3.39
N ARG A 121 0.09 -9.40 -3.71
CA ARG A 121 0.29 -7.96 -3.48
C ARG A 121 0.70 -7.66 -2.04
N ASP A 122 0.02 -8.24 -1.08
CA ASP A 122 0.27 -7.96 0.34
C ASP A 122 1.67 -8.42 0.76
N SER A 123 2.11 -9.59 0.29
CA SER A 123 3.47 -10.08 0.52
C SER A 123 4.52 -9.15 -0.09
N LEU A 124 4.28 -8.71 -1.33
CA LEU A 124 5.15 -7.76 -2.02
C LEU A 124 5.26 -6.43 -1.27
N LEU A 125 4.13 -5.85 -0.86
CA LEU A 125 4.09 -4.57 -0.11
C LEU A 125 4.73 -4.70 1.28
N CYS A 126 4.52 -5.84 1.95
CA CYS A 126 5.17 -6.15 3.22
C CYS A 126 6.71 -6.19 3.04
N TRP A 127 7.20 -6.90 2.03
CA TRP A 127 8.63 -6.95 1.73
C TRP A 127 9.22 -5.57 1.42
N ILE A 128 8.53 -4.77 0.60
CA ILE A 128 8.96 -3.40 0.26
C ILE A 128 9.10 -2.52 1.49
N THR A 129 8.12 -2.54 2.38
CA THR A 129 8.12 -1.73 3.60
C THR A 129 9.18 -2.22 4.59
N GLN A 130 9.32 -3.53 4.76
CA GLN A 130 10.27 -4.14 5.70
C GLN A 130 11.74 -3.92 5.29
N GLU A 131 12.06 -4.08 4.02
CA GLU A 131 13.43 -3.95 3.49
C GLU A 131 13.72 -2.53 2.98
N ASN A 132 12.76 -1.61 3.12
CA ASN A 132 12.82 -0.24 2.62
C ASN A 132 13.26 -0.17 1.14
N VAL A 133 12.62 -1.00 0.32
CA VAL A 133 12.89 -1.10 -1.12
C VAL A 133 12.40 0.18 -1.79
N ASP A 134 13.32 0.92 -2.38
CA ASP A 134 12.97 2.05 -3.22
C ASP A 134 12.61 1.57 -4.63
N PHE A 135 11.62 2.21 -5.25
CA PHE A 135 11.08 1.80 -6.55
C PHE A 135 10.58 3.00 -7.35
N VAL A 136 10.40 2.79 -8.66
CA VAL A 136 10.09 3.87 -9.61
C VAL A 136 8.71 4.47 -9.31
N ARG A 137 8.65 5.80 -9.15
CA ARG A 137 7.41 6.53 -8.88
C ARG A 137 7.30 7.78 -9.75
N LYS A 138 6.05 8.11 -10.13
CA LYS A 138 5.76 9.42 -10.73
C LYS A 138 6.08 10.51 -9.71
N PRO A 139 6.65 11.65 -10.13
CA PRO A 139 6.79 12.80 -9.24
C PRO A 139 5.40 13.17 -8.69
N MET A 140 5.32 13.36 -7.38
CA MET A 140 4.09 13.87 -6.76
C MET A 140 3.78 15.22 -7.43
N PRO A 141 2.56 15.44 -7.94
CA PRO A 141 2.19 16.74 -8.45
C PRO A 141 2.40 17.75 -7.31
N ILE A 142 3.25 18.75 -7.55
CA ILE A 142 3.42 19.86 -6.63
C ILE A 142 2.05 20.51 -6.51
N ILE A 143 1.38 20.34 -5.37
CA ILE A 143 0.13 21.04 -5.06
C ILE A 143 0.52 22.51 -4.91
N THR A 144 0.52 23.21 -6.03
CA THR A 144 0.53 24.66 -6.01
C THR A 144 -0.82 25.02 -5.43
N HIS A 145 -0.86 25.57 -4.21
CA HIS A 145 -2.05 26.18 -3.65
C HIS A 145 -2.44 27.40 -4.51
N GLN A 146 -2.91 27.16 -5.73
CA GLN A 146 -3.65 28.16 -6.46
C GLN A 146 -4.97 28.29 -5.75
N SER A 147 -5.22 29.49 -5.22
CA SER A 147 -6.50 29.91 -4.67
C SER A 147 -7.61 29.57 -5.68
N ILE A 148 -8.27 28.44 -5.47
CA ILE A 148 -9.48 28.08 -6.19
C ILE A 148 -10.52 29.06 -5.67
N LYS A 149 -10.86 30.06 -6.48
CA LYS A 149 -12.10 30.82 -6.29
C LYS A 149 -13.23 29.81 -6.34
N SER A 150 -13.82 29.55 -5.18
CA SER A 150 -14.94 28.63 -5.01
C SER A 150 -16.07 29.03 -5.96
N LYS A 151 -16.23 28.29 -7.07
CA LYS A 151 -17.50 28.25 -7.79
C LYS A 151 -18.38 27.27 -7.04
N THR A 152 -19.39 27.80 -6.37
CA THR A 152 -20.43 27.06 -5.67
C THR A 152 -21.15 26.15 -6.67
N ILE A 153 -20.85 24.86 -6.64
CA ILE A 153 -21.66 23.85 -7.32
C ILE A 153 -22.78 23.51 -6.34
N LYS A 154 -24.02 23.87 -6.69
CA LYS A 154 -25.21 23.39 -6.00
C LYS A 154 -25.33 21.89 -6.30
N LEU A 155 -25.03 21.05 -5.30
CA LEU A 155 -25.26 19.63 -5.40
C LEU A 155 -26.74 19.37 -5.12
N ASN A 156 -27.48 18.99 -6.16
CA ASN A 156 -28.81 18.43 -6.00
C ASN A 156 -28.65 16.99 -5.52
N ASN A 157 -29.28 16.67 -4.39
CA ASN A 157 -29.42 15.32 -3.87
C ASN A 157 -30.20 14.44 -4.85
N SER A 158 -29.56 13.42 -5.39
CA SER A 158 -30.20 12.12 -5.68
C SER A 158 -29.13 11.08 -6.03
N ASP A 159 -29.12 10.02 -5.23
CA ASP A 159 -28.64 8.66 -5.54
C ASP A 159 -27.14 8.48 -5.83
N ALA A 160 -26.36 8.34 -4.76
CA ALA A 160 -25.07 7.66 -4.78
C ALA A 160 -25.17 6.31 -4.03
N PRO A 161 -24.68 5.19 -4.60
CA PRO A 161 -24.71 3.88 -3.96
C PRO A 161 -23.72 3.82 -2.76
N PRO A 162 -24.00 3.00 -1.74
CA PRO A 162 -23.19 2.96 -0.53
C PRO A 162 -21.98 2.05 -0.74
N SER A 163 -20.77 2.60 -0.71
CA SER A 163 -19.56 1.87 -0.27
C SER A 163 -18.32 2.76 -0.27
N LEU A 164 -18.36 3.83 0.53
CA LEU A 164 -17.19 4.20 1.33
C LEU A 164 -17.05 3.15 2.43
N ALA A 165 -16.64 1.94 2.07
CA ALA A 165 -16.28 0.92 3.05
C ALA A 165 -14.94 1.35 3.67
N LEU A 166 -15.03 2.18 4.71
CA LEU A 166 -14.00 2.29 5.73
C LEU A 166 -13.60 0.86 6.11
N LEU A 167 -12.29 0.58 6.07
CA LEU A 167 -11.66 -0.67 6.53
C LEU A 167 -12.52 -1.33 7.61
N GLU A 168 -13.08 -2.50 7.34
CA GLU A 168 -13.73 -3.29 8.38
C GLU A 168 -12.71 -3.50 9.49
N LYS A 169 -12.97 -2.88 10.65
CA LYS A 169 -12.10 -2.92 11.81
C LYS A 169 -12.04 -4.37 12.29
N THR A 170 -11.02 -5.11 11.88
CA THR A 170 -10.81 -6.51 12.29
C THR A 170 -10.49 -6.62 13.78
N HIS A 171 -9.98 -5.54 14.38
CA HIS A 171 -9.67 -5.45 15.80
C HIS A 171 -10.81 -4.76 16.58
N ARG A 172 -11.37 -5.45 17.56
CA ARG A 172 -12.36 -4.92 18.52
C ARG A 172 -11.70 -4.79 19.89
N SER A 173 -11.32 -3.58 20.25
CA SER A 173 -10.90 -3.24 21.61
C SER A 173 -11.87 -2.23 22.20
N GLU A 174 -12.05 -2.27 23.51
CA GLU A 174 -12.90 -1.34 24.28
C GLU A 174 -12.61 0.14 23.93
N GLY A 175 -11.33 0.51 23.80
CA GLY A 175 -10.94 1.88 23.41
C GLY A 175 -11.46 2.30 22.04
N LEU A 176 -11.59 1.36 21.09
CA LEU A 176 -12.09 1.62 19.74
C LEU A 176 -13.61 1.78 19.72
N GLU A 177 -14.31 1.05 20.58
CA GLU A 177 -15.76 1.21 20.78
C GLU A 177 -16.07 2.60 21.36
N PHE A 178 -15.29 3.07 22.34
CA PHE A 178 -15.44 4.43 22.87
C PHE A 178 -15.15 5.53 21.84
N VAL A 179 -14.21 5.28 20.93
CA VAL A 179 -13.93 6.19 19.81
C VAL A 179 -15.13 6.28 18.87
N ASP A 180 -15.70 5.15 18.48
CA ASP A 180 -16.86 5.12 17.58
C ASP A 180 -18.11 5.75 18.21
N ASP A 181 -18.38 5.45 19.47
CA ASP A 181 -19.49 6.07 20.21
C ASP A 181 -19.34 7.60 20.30
N ALA A 182 -18.12 8.09 20.58
CA ALA A 182 -17.86 9.53 20.66
C ALA A 182 -17.96 10.23 19.30
N ILE A 183 -17.55 9.58 18.21
CA ILE A 183 -17.73 10.09 16.84
C ILE A 183 -19.21 10.26 16.54
N ASN A 184 -20.00 9.21 16.77
CA ASN A 184 -21.43 9.21 16.49
C ASN A 184 -22.19 10.26 17.31
N GLN A 185 -21.79 10.45 18.57
CA GLN A 185 -22.52 11.36 19.45
C GLN A 185 -22.17 12.83 19.25
N PHE A 186 -20.90 13.16 18.96
CA PHE A 186 -20.42 14.54 19.01
C PHE A 186 -19.80 15.07 17.71
N TRP A 187 -19.23 14.19 16.87
CA TRP A 187 -18.45 14.62 15.71
C TRP A 187 -19.18 14.45 14.38
N LEU A 188 -20.31 13.73 14.33
CA LEU A 188 -21.14 13.63 13.12
C LEU A 188 -21.68 14.99 12.64
N THR A 189 -21.93 15.92 13.56
CA THR A 189 -22.48 17.25 13.26
C THR A 189 -21.43 18.36 13.33
N TYR A 190 -20.16 18.00 13.45
CA TYR A 190 -19.06 18.98 13.52
C TYR A 190 -18.80 19.60 12.14
N ASP A 191 -18.84 20.93 12.05
CA ASP A 191 -18.47 21.69 10.86
C ASP A 191 -17.09 22.33 11.07
N GLU A 192 -16.15 22.05 10.16
CA GLU A 192 -14.80 22.63 10.20
C GLU A 192 -14.80 24.17 10.07
N ASN A 193 -15.84 24.75 9.46
CA ASN A 193 -15.96 26.19 9.26
C ASN A 193 -16.60 26.93 10.44
N ASP A 194 -17.28 26.23 11.36
CA ASP A 194 -17.83 26.80 12.59
C ASP A 194 -17.27 26.09 13.83
N PRO A 195 -16.19 26.63 14.42
CA PRO A 195 -15.56 26.06 15.62
C PRO A 195 -16.47 25.94 16.85
N ASN A 196 -17.65 26.56 16.87
CA ASN A 196 -18.61 26.45 17.97
C ASN A 196 -19.44 25.15 17.93
N THR A 197 -19.41 24.43 16.80
CA THR A 197 -20.02 23.09 16.69
C THR A 197 -19.18 22.01 17.37
N ALA A 198 -17.96 22.33 17.83
CA ALA A 198 -17.10 21.38 18.49
C ALA A 198 -17.51 21.13 19.96
N PRO A 199 -17.58 19.86 20.39
CA PRO A 199 -17.89 19.50 21.78
C PRO A 199 -16.80 19.97 22.76
N SER A 200 -17.19 20.28 24.00
CA SER A 200 -16.21 20.63 25.03
C SER A 200 -15.47 19.39 25.53
N LYS A 201 -14.21 19.55 25.96
CA LYS A 201 -13.39 18.44 26.50
C LYS A 201 -14.08 17.78 27.70
N SER A 202 -14.68 18.58 28.57
CA SER A 202 -15.41 18.09 29.75
C SER A 202 -16.65 17.28 29.38
N GLU A 203 -17.36 17.65 28.32
CA GLU A 203 -18.55 16.91 27.85
C GLU A 203 -18.18 15.51 27.36
N ILE A 204 -17.15 15.39 26.52
CA ILE A 204 -16.69 14.08 26.00
C ILE A 204 -16.20 13.20 27.15
N VAL A 205 -15.38 13.73 28.05
CA VAL A 205 -14.83 12.94 29.17
C VAL A 205 -15.96 12.46 30.09
N THR A 206 -16.90 13.33 30.46
CA THR A 206 -18.02 12.95 31.33
C THR A 206 -18.92 11.91 30.68
N TYR A 207 -19.14 12.00 29.36
CA TYR A 207 -19.95 11.03 28.61
C TYR A 207 -19.29 9.66 28.58
N LEU A 208 -17.99 9.60 28.29
CA LEU A 208 -17.24 8.34 28.22
C LEU A 208 -17.09 7.68 29.59
N GLU A 209 -16.91 8.46 30.66
CA GLU A 209 -16.91 7.93 32.04
C GLU A 209 -18.26 7.30 32.42
N ARG A 210 -19.39 7.90 32.02
CA ARG A 210 -20.73 7.30 32.22
C ARG A 210 -20.93 6.01 31.44
N LYS A 211 -20.23 5.85 30.33
CA LYS A 211 -20.21 4.63 29.50
C LYS A 211 -19.26 3.56 30.02
N GLY A 212 -18.52 3.82 31.09
CA GLY A 212 -17.61 2.86 31.73
C GLY A 212 -16.13 3.02 31.37
N ALA A 213 -15.74 4.07 30.64
CA ALA A 213 -14.33 4.35 30.36
C ALA A 213 -13.63 4.88 31.62
N SER A 214 -12.38 4.47 31.84
CA SER A 214 -11.54 5.12 32.85
C SER A 214 -11.18 6.55 32.43
N ASN A 215 -10.91 7.43 33.39
CA ASN A 215 -10.55 8.83 33.13
C ASN A 215 -9.39 8.97 32.13
N ASN A 216 -8.36 8.11 32.25
CA ASN A 216 -7.22 8.09 31.34
C ASN A 216 -7.61 7.71 29.90
N ILE A 217 -8.50 6.73 29.74
CA ILE A 217 -9.00 6.31 28.42
C ILE A 217 -9.86 7.42 27.82
N ALA A 218 -10.77 8.00 28.59
CA ALA A 218 -11.63 9.10 28.13
C ALA A 218 -10.81 10.31 27.65
N GLN A 219 -9.74 10.67 28.37
CA GLN A 219 -8.82 11.73 27.97
C GLN A 219 -8.05 11.38 26.68
N ALA A 220 -7.61 10.13 26.54
CA ALA A 220 -6.92 9.67 25.33
C ALA A 220 -7.85 9.69 24.11
N VAL A 221 -9.12 9.30 24.26
CA VAL A 221 -10.12 9.34 23.20
C VAL A 221 -10.42 10.78 22.75
N ASP A 222 -10.63 11.72 23.68
CA ASP A 222 -10.78 13.15 23.34
C ASP A 222 -9.54 13.67 22.60
N LEU A 223 -8.34 13.27 23.05
CA LEU A 223 -7.09 13.68 22.40
C LEU A 223 -7.03 13.14 20.96
N ILE A 224 -7.37 11.87 20.74
CA ILE A 224 -7.34 11.24 19.40
C ILE A 224 -8.32 11.93 18.46
N LEU A 225 -9.57 12.16 18.91
CA LEU A 225 -10.65 12.69 18.07
C LEU A 225 -10.52 14.18 17.77
N ARG A 226 -9.96 14.97 18.69
CA ARG A 226 -9.96 16.43 18.56
C ARG A 226 -8.92 16.91 17.53
N PRO A 227 -9.33 17.70 16.50
CA PRO A 227 -8.41 18.33 15.55
C PRO A 227 -7.36 19.21 16.23
N PHE A 228 -6.13 19.25 15.68
CA PHE A 228 -5.01 20.01 16.25
C PHE A 228 -5.33 21.49 16.49
N THR A 229 -6.16 22.08 15.62
CA THR A 229 -6.61 23.49 15.71
C THR A 229 -7.47 23.78 16.94
N LEU A 230 -8.09 22.76 17.54
CA LEU A 230 -8.99 22.87 18.69
C LEU A 230 -8.36 22.42 20.01
N ARG A 231 -7.22 21.71 19.97
CA ARG A 231 -6.54 21.22 21.20
C ARG A 231 -6.00 22.34 22.09
N ASN A 232 -5.69 23.50 21.51
CA ASN A 232 -5.07 24.64 22.21
C ASN A 232 -6.04 25.79 22.53
N LYS A 233 -7.33 25.69 22.16
CA LYS A 233 -8.32 26.71 22.50
C LYS A 233 -8.81 26.51 23.93
N GLY A 234 -8.03 27.05 24.87
CA GLY A 234 -8.48 27.30 26.23
C GLY A 234 -9.62 28.34 26.24
N ARG A 235 -10.55 28.18 27.20
CA ARG A 235 -11.72 29.01 27.46
C ARG A 235 -11.46 30.53 27.24
N PRO A 236 -12.30 31.27 26.48
CA PRO A 236 -12.30 32.73 26.56
C PRO A 236 -12.65 33.12 28.00
N LYS A 237 -11.81 33.93 28.66
CA LYS A 237 -12.15 34.50 29.97
C LYS A 237 -13.47 35.28 29.82
N LYS A 238 -14.48 34.95 30.64
CA LYS A 238 -15.64 35.81 30.84
C LYS A 238 -15.10 37.17 31.30
N ARG A 239 -15.25 38.21 30.47
CA ARG A 239 -15.13 39.59 30.94
C ARG A 239 -16.31 39.82 31.89
N GLN A 240 -15.97 40.02 33.17
CA GLN A 240 -16.85 40.72 34.11
C GLN A 240 -16.85 42.20 33.78
#